data_AF-A0A7C5PRX0-F1
#
_entry.id   AF-A0A7C5PRX0-F1
#
_cell.length_a   1.000
_cell.length_b   1.000
_cell.length_c   1.000
_cell.angle_alpha   90.00
_cell.angle_beta   90.00
_cell.angle_gamma   90.00
#
_symmetry.space_group_name_H-M   'P 1'
#
loop_
_entity.id
_entity.type
_entity.pdbx_description
1 polymer ?
#
loop_
_entity_poly.entity_id
_entity_poly.type
_entity_poly.pdbx_seq_one_letter_code
_entity_poly.pdbx_strand_id
1 'polypeptide(L)'
;EAERNIELDRSAIKLGMAHFQEEEFRKLNGDVVSVLTQKVPIFDEKRDFQGLISLSYDITELKTAYDLIEKGKEKYLELIQLLRDVVFELDYSGRFSFISDRIFDYTNIQPKELLNKFFADLSSPDEKEDLTLLFMSILRGERKRYVFKMSIRNYKDEYILFEANLLAKYENNIFKGATGVLRKI
;
A
#
# COMPACT_ATOMS: atom_id res chain seq x y z
N GLU A 1 17.33 10.18 24.03
CA GLU A 1 17.41 11.06 22.84
C GLU A 1 18.53 12.08 22.91
N ALA A 2 18.63 12.89 23.99
CA ALA A 2 19.66 13.93 24.10
C ALA A 2 21.11 13.43 23.88
N GLU A 3 21.49 12.28 24.43
CA GLU A 3 22.85 11.70 24.26
C GLU A 3 23.14 11.28 22.81
N ARG A 4 22.14 10.74 22.11
CA ARG A 4 22.25 10.35 20.69
C ARG A 4 22.43 11.57 19.79
N ASN A 5 21.74 12.67 20.10
CA ASN A 5 21.85 13.92 19.34
C ASN A 5 23.25 14.55 19.51
N ILE A 6 23.81 14.51 20.73
CA ILE A 6 25.17 15.00 21.00
C ILE A 6 26.23 14.16 20.26
N GLU A 7 26.03 12.84 20.17
CA GLU A 7 26.95 11.94 19.47
C GLU A 7 26.92 12.13 17.95
N LEU A 8 25.73 12.32 17.37
CA LEU A 8 25.57 12.64 15.95
C LEU A 8 26.16 14.00 15.59
N ASP A 9 25.93 15.01 16.43
CA ASP A 9 26.53 16.35 16.26
C ASP A 9 28.07 16.27 16.32
N ARG A 10 28.64 15.51 17.28
CA ARG A 10 30.10 15.27 17.35
C ARG A 10 30.64 14.53 16.13
N SER A 11 29.93 13.53 15.62
CA SER A 11 30.33 12.77 14.44
C SER A 11 30.32 13.66 13.18
N ALA A 12 29.27 14.45 13.00
CA ALA A 12 29.17 15.41 11.89
C ALA A 12 30.31 16.44 11.94
N ILE A 13 30.64 16.97 13.12
CA ILE A 13 31.79 17.89 13.33
C ILE A 13 33.11 17.19 13.00
N LYS A 14 33.32 15.95 13.47
CA LYS A 14 34.59 15.24 13.24
C LYS A 14 34.79 14.84 11.77
N LEU A 15 33.72 14.53 11.04
CA LEU A 15 33.75 14.02 9.67
C LEU A 15 33.48 15.10 8.61
N GLY A 16 32.99 16.28 8.99
CA GLY A 16 32.62 17.36 8.06
C GLY A 16 31.43 17.03 7.16
N MET A 17 30.57 16.07 7.56
CA MET A 17 29.46 15.57 6.73
C MET A 17 28.11 15.99 7.29
N ALA A 18 27.24 16.50 6.42
CA ALA A 18 25.86 16.82 6.76
C ALA A 18 25.07 15.56 7.16
N HIS A 19 24.34 15.63 8.28
CA HIS A 19 23.47 14.55 8.75
C HIS A 19 22.04 15.06 8.88
N PHE A 20 21.08 14.18 8.53
CA PHE A 20 19.66 14.40 8.74
C PHE A 20 19.22 13.66 10.00
N GLN A 21 18.44 14.32 10.85
CA GLN A 21 17.84 13.69 12.02
C GLN A 21 16.47 14.25 12.32
N GLU A 22 15.59 13.38 12.80
CA GLU A 22 14.32 13.81 13.35
C GLU A 22 14.50 14.25 14.80
N GLU A 23 13.94 15.40 15.13
CA GLU A 23 13.98 15.99 16.46
C GLU A 23 12.59 16.52 16.82
N GLU A 24 12.29 16.53 18.12
CA GLU A 24 11.12 17.26 18.62
C GLU A 24 11.54 18.66 19.05
N PHE A 25 10.88 19.67 18.48
CA PHE A 25 11.06 21.07 18.85
C PHE A 25 9.84 21.57 19.58
N ARG A 26 10.06 22.23 20.72
CA ARG A 26 9.02 22.96 21.41
C ARG A 26 9.01 24.42 20.91
N LYS A 27 7.94 24.82 20.24
CA LYS A 27 7.68 26.20 19.84
C LYS A 27 7.48 27.08 21.07
N LEU A 28 7.68 28.39 20.94
CA LEU A 28 7.53 29.35 22.04
C LEU A 28 6.12 29.36 22.65
N ASN A 29 5.10 29.01 21.87
CA ASN A 29 3.72 28.87 22.33
C ASN A 29 3.44 27.56 23.10
N GLY A 30 4.44 26.67 23.22
CA GLY A 30 4.35 25.41 23.95
C GLY A 30 4.10 24.18 23.06
N ASP A 31 3.71 24.36 21.80
CA ASP A 31 3.44 23.28 20.86
C ASP A 31 4.71 22.49 20.57
N VAL A 32 4.58 21.16 20.48
CA VAL A 32 5.68 20.29 20.06
C VAL A 32 5.50 19.96 18.59
N VAL A 33 6.55 20.16 17.81
CA VAL A 33 6.60 19.79 16.40
C VAL A 33 7.73 18.82 16.16
N SER A 34 7.47 17.84 15.31
CA SER A 34 8.54 17.01 14.75
C SER A 34 9.20 17.78 13.62
N VAL A 35 10.52 17.90 13.67
CA VAL A 35 11.29 18.51 12.59
C VAL A 35 12.31 17.53 12.05
N LEU A 36 12.55 17.59 10.74
CA LEU A 36 13.72 16.97 10.12
C LEU A 36 14.82 18.03 10.03
N THR A 37 15.85 17.89 10.85
CA THR A 37 16.97 18.82 10.92
C THR A 37 18.16 18.27 10.14
N GLN A 38 18.68 19.06 9.21
CA GLN A 38 20.02 18.90 8.65
C GLN A 38 20.98 19.82 9.40
N LYS A 39 22.12 19.30 9.87
CA LYS A 39 23.17 20.10 10.52
C LYS A 39 24.48 20.02 9.74
N VAL A 40 25.11 21.17 9.51
CA VAL A 40 26.37 21.30 8.77
C VAL A 40 27.38 22.09 9.61
N PRO A 41 28.55 21.51 9.93
CA PRO A 41 29.60 22.23 10.65
C PRO A 41 30.30 23.24 9.74
N ILE A 42 30.62 24.40 10.31
CA ILE A 42 31.44 25.42 9.66
C ILE A 42 32.80 25.44 10.35
N PHE A 43 33.84 25.53 9.54
CA PHE A 43 35.22 25.70 9.97
C PHE A 43 35.79 26.96 9.33
N ASP A 44 36.77 27.57 9.98
CA ASP A 44 37.56 28.64 9.37
C ASP A 44 38.67 28.10 8.44
N GLU A 45 39.48 29.00 7.87
CA GLU A 45 40.59 28.65 6.98
C GLU A 45 41.66 27.76 7.65
N LYS A 46 41.77 27.76 8.98
CA LYS A 46 42.69 26.94 9.76
C LYS A 46 42.08 25.59 10.17
N ARG A 47 40.85 25.31 9.74
CA ARG A 47 40.03 24.15 10.14
C ARG A 47 39.63 24.15 11.61
N ASP A 48 39.63 25.31 12.25
CA ASP A 48 39.07 25.42 13.59
C ASP A 48 37.54 25.53 13.51
N PHE A 49 36.83 24.82 14.39
CA PHE A 49 35.37 24.77 14.41
C PHE A 49 34.78 26.13 14.82
N GLN A 50 33.90 26.67 13.97
CA GLN A 50 33.26 27.98 14.16
C GLN A 50 31.80 27.87 14.59
N GLY A 51 31.12 26.76 14.25
CA GLY A 51 29.73 26.54 14.63
C GLY A 51 29.00 25.52 13.77
N LEU A 52 27.69 25.39 13.99
CA LEU A 52 26.79 24.57 13.19
C LEU A 52 25.72 25.47 12.55
N ILE A 53 25.54 25.36 11.23
CA ILE A 53 24.31 25.80 10.57
C ILE A 53 23.35 24.63 10.57
N SER A 54 22.11 24.89 10.96
CA SER A 54 21.04 23.89 10.95
C SER A 54 19.89 24.38 10.08
N LEU A 55 19.32 23.48 9.30
CA LEU A 55 18.09 23.68 8.54
C LEU A 55 17.07 22.66 9.02
N SER A 56 15.98 23.14 9.62
CA SER A 56 14.93 22.28 10.17
C SER A 56 13.64 22.46 9.37
N TYR A 57 13.10 21.35 8.88
CA TYR A 57 11.80 21.31 8.21
C TYR A 57 10.76 20.77 9.19
N ASP A 58 9.67 21.49 9.43
CA ASP A 58 8.53 20.97 10.19
C ASP A 58 7.88 19.83 9.40
N ILE A 59 7.92 18.62 9.96
CA ILE A 59 7.36 17.40 9.36
C ILE A 59 6.15 16.89 10.15
N THR A 60 5.61 17.69 11.08
CA THR A 60 4.52 17.28 11.96
C THR A 60 3.28 16.84 11.17
N GLU A 61 2.87 17.65 10.19
CA GLU A 61 1.72 17.33 9.33
C GLU A 61 1.99 16.08 8.48
N LEU A 62 3.20 15.95 7.95
CA LEU A 62 3.61 14.79 7.14
C LEU A 62 3.55 13.50 7.97
N LYS A 63 4.12 13.51 9.18
CA LYS A 63 4.08 12.36 10.09
C LYS A 63 2.66 12.03 10.49
N THR A 64 1.86 13.03 10.86
CA THR A 64 0.45 12.83 11.23
C THR A 64 -0.34 12.19 10.09
N ALA A 65 -0.15 12.67 8.86
CA ALA A 65 -0.81 12.11 7.69
C ALA A 65 -0.39 10.65 7.44
N TYR A 66 0.91 10.36 7.54
CA TYR A 66 1.44 9.00 7.39
C TYR A 66 0.88 8.05 8.45
N ASP A 67 0.89 8.46 9.72
CA ASP A 67 0.34 7.70 10.85
C ASP A 67 -1.14 7.37 10.66
N LEU A 68 -1.92 8.35 10.18
CA LEU A 68 -3.34 8.16 9.87
C LEU A 68 -3.55 7.15 8.75
N ILE A 69 -2.71 7.18 7.71
CA ILE A 69 -2.74 6.22 6.61
C ILE A 69 -2.38 4.82 7.11
N GLU A 70 -1.34 4.70 7.92
CA GLU A 70 -0.86 3.41 8.45
C GLU A 70 -1.90 2.78 9.38
N LYS A 71 -2.43 3.54 10.36
CA LYS A 71 -3.51 3.08 11.24
C LYS A 71 -4.78 2.72 10.46
N GLY A 72 -5.10 3.48 9.41
CA GLY A 72 -6.20 3.17 8.50
C GLY A 72 -6.00 1.84 7.77
N LYS A 73 -4.79 1.59 7.27
CA LYS A 73 -4.41 0.35 6.58
C LYS A 73 -4.44 -0.85 7.53
N GLU A 74 -3.89 -0.74 8.73
CA GLU A 74 -3.91 -1.81 9.73
C GLU A 74 -5.35 -2.21 10.06
N LYS A 75 -6.20 -1.23 10.39
CA LYS A 75 -7.63 -1.46 10.67
C LYS A 75 -8.36 -2.10 9.49
N TYR A 76 -8.05 -1.69 8.26
CA TYR A 76 -8.61 -2.30 7.06
C TYR A 76 -8.20 -3.77 6.91
N LEU A 77 -6.94 -4.10 7.14
CA LEU A 77 -6.43 -5.47 7.08
C LEU A 77 -7.04 -6.36 8.16
N GLU A 78 -7.17 -5.87 9.39
CA GLU A 78 -7.86 -6.57 10.48
C GLU A 78 -9.30 -6.92 10.10
N LEU A 79 -10.05 -5.95 9.56
CA LEU A 79 -11.44 -6.17 9.13
C LEU A 79 -11.55 -7.21 8.02
N ILE A 80 -10.64 -7.19 7.05
CA ILE A 80 -10.60 -8.19 5.97
C ILE A 80 -10.34 -9.59 6.51
N GLN A 81 -9.41 -9.74 7.46
CA GLN A 81 -9.07 -11.04 8.03
C GLN A 81 -10.25 -11.71 8.75
N LEU A 82 -11.18 -10.90 9.28
CA LEU A 82 -12.40 -11.39 9.91
C LEU A 82 -13.47 -11.87 8.91
N LEU A 83 -13.38 -11.48 7.63
CA LEU A 83 -14.35 -11.89 6.60
C LEU A 83 -14.14 -13.36 6.20
N ARG A 84 -15.26 -14.06 5.96
CA ARG A 84 -15.25 -15.41 5.37
C ARG A 84 -15.07 -15.37 3.85
N ASP A 85 -15.55 -14.32 3.20
CA ASP A 85 -15.40 -14.15 1.75
C ASP A 85 -13.95 -13.72 1.43
N VAL A 86 -13.45 -14.09 0.26
CA VAL A 86 -12.15 -13.62 -0.25
C VAL A 86 -12.32 -12.21 -0.77
N VAL A 87 -11.54 -11.26 -0.27
CA VAL A 87 -11.54 -9.89 -0.78
C VAL A 87 -10.49 -9.78 -1.86
N PHE A 88 -10.80 -9.13 -2.98
CA PHE A 88 -9.85 -8.92 -4.07
C PHE A 88 -9.95 -7.51 -4.66
N GLU A 89 -8.85 -7.09 -5.27
CA GLU A 89 -8.81 -5.92 -6.14
C GLU A 89 -8.19 -6.26 -7.49
N LEU A 90 -8.72 -5.66 -8.54
CA LEU A 90 -8.20 -5.73 -9.90
C LEU A 90 -7.65 -4.35 -10.31
N ASP A 91 -6.54 -4.37 -11.03
CA ASP A 91 -6.01 -3.21 -11.73
C ASP A 91 -6.80 -2.88 -13.01
N TYR A 92 -6.37 -1.83 -13.72
CA TYR A 92 -6.99 -1.39 -14.98
C TYR A 92 -6.93 -2.43 -16.11
N SER A 93 -6.07 -3.45 -15.99
CA SER A 93 -5.94 -4.56 -16.95
C SER A 93 -6.70 -5.82 -16.50
N GLY A 94 -7.47 -5.75 -15.40
CA GLY A 94 -8.20 -6.89 -14.86
C GLY A 94 -7.31 -7.91 -14.15
N ARG A 95 -6.09 -7.51 -13.75
CA ARG A 95 -5.15 -8.37 -13.04
C ARG A 95 -5.26 -8.13 -11.54
N PHE A 96 -5.09 -9.17 -10.73
CA PHE A 96 -5.14 -9.01 -9.27
C PHE A 96 -4.02 -8.08 -8.77
N SER A 97 -4.41 -6.93 -8.21
CA SER A 97 -3.52 -6.04 -7.47
C SER A 97 -3.52 -6.36 -5.96
N PHE A 98 -4.58 -7.01 -5.48
CA PHE A 98 -4.72 -7.52 -4.12
C PHE A 98 -5.64 -8.73 -4.10
N ILE A 99 -5.34 -9.70 -3.23
CA ILE A 99 -6.26 -10.78 -2.86
C ILE A 99 -5.98 -11.19 -1.42
N SER A 100 -7.03 -11.37 -0.62
CA SER A 100 -6.87 -11.70 0.81
C SER A 100 -6.40 -13.13 1.01
N ASP A 101 -5.72 -13.37 2.14
CA ASP A 101 -5.18 -14.69 2.51
C ASP A 101 -6.23 -15.80 2.56
N ARG A 102 -7.51 -15.43 2.75
CA ARG A 102 -8.65 -16.34 2.75
C ARG A 102 -8.73 -17.22 1.49
N ILE A 103 -8.19 -16.79 0.35
CA ILE A 103 -8.16 -17.62 -0.86
C ILE A 103 -7.38 -18.93 -0.67
N PHE A 104 -6.36 -18.92 0.20
CA PHE A 104 -5.53 -20.08 0.51
C PHE A 104 -6.35 -21.16 1.22
N ASP A 105 -7.23 -20.79 2.13
CA ASP A 105 -8.10 -21.72 2.86
C ASP A 105 -9.00 -22.54 1.92
N TYR A 106 -9.32 -21.97 0.75
CA TYR A 106 -10.17 -22.63 -0.24
C TYR A 106 -9.37 -23.35 -1.32
N THR A 107 -8.34 -22.72 -1.86
CA THR A 107 -7.65 -23.19 -3.08
C THR A 107 -6.26 -23.77 -2.82
N ASN A 108 -5.71 -23.57 -1.61
CA ASN A 108 -4.32 -23.80 -1.23
C ASN A 108 -3.28 -23.09 -2.13
N ILE A 109 -3.70 -22.04 -2.86
CA ILE A 109 -2.80 -21.19 -3.64
C ILE A 109 -2.43 -19.98 -2.80
N GLN A 110 -1.14 -19.63 -2.76
CA GLN A 110 -0.71 -18.45 -2.03
C GLN A 110 -1.20 -17.19 -2.75
N PRO A 111 -1.73 -16.16 -2.06
CA PRO A 111 -2.16 -14.90 -2.65
C PRO A 111 -1.14 -14.29 -3.62
N LYS A 112 0.15 -14.33 -3.26
CA LYS A 112 1.26 -13.83 -4.08
C LYS A 112 1.37 -14.50 -5.45
N GLU A 113 0.92 -15.74 -5.59
CA GLU A 113 0.92 -16.47 -6.86
C GLU A 113 -0.22 -16.04 -7.77
N LEU A 114 -1.22 -15.35 -7.24
CA LEU A 114 -2.38 -14.83 -7.98
C LEU A 114 -2.19 -13.37 -8.38
N LEU A 115 -1.31 -12.64 -7.70
CA LEU A 115 -0.97 -11.26 -8.05
C LEU A 115 -0.51 -11.16 -9.51
N ASN A 116 -0.94 -10.09 -10.18
CA ASN A 116 -0.69 -9.82 -11.59
C ASN A 116 -1.26 -10.84 -12.60
N LYS A 117 -1.95 -11.91 -12.15
CA LYS A 117 -2.68 -12.81 -13.05
C LYS A 117 -4.01 -12.18 -13.43
N PHE A 118 -4.39 -12.34 -14.70
CA PHE A 118 -5.71 -11.93 -15.17
C PHE A 118 -6.77 -12.85 -14.56
N PHE A 119 -7.86 -12.28 -14.03
CA PHE A 119 -8.80 -13.07 -13.21
C PHE A 119 -9.45 -14.25 -13.96
N ALA A 120 -9.70 -14.10 -15.26
CA ALA A 120 -10.30 -15.15 -16.08
C ALA A 120 -9.35 -16.33 -16.36
N ASP A 121 -8.03 -16.14 -16.22
CA ASP A 121 -7.04 -17.21 -16.42
C ASP A 121 -7.08 -18.28 -15.33
N LEU A 122 -7.81 -18.02 -14.23
CA LEU A 122 -7.93 -18.95 -13.11
C LEU A 122 -9.04 -20.01 -13.31
N SER A 123 -9.95 -19.77 -14.24
CA SER A 123 -11.12 -20.61 -14.50
C SER A 123 -10.86 -21.66 -15.59
N SER A 124 -11.86 -22.50 -15.89
CA SER A 124 -11.78 -23.44 -17.01
C SER A 124 -11.66 -22.70 -18.35
N PRO A 125 -11.16 -23.35 -19.43
CA PRO A 125 -11.08 -22.72 -20.75
C PRO A 125 -12.41 -22.15 -21.26
N ASP A 126 -13.51 -22.86 -21.02
CA ASP A 126 -14.85 -22.44 -21.43
C ASP A 126 -15.30 -21.20 -20.65
N GLU A 127 -15.14 -21.20 -19.32
CA GLU A 127 -15.46 -20.04 -18.49
C GLU A 127 -14.56 -18.84 -18.77
N LYS A 128 -13.29 -19.08 -19.14
CA LYS A 128 -12.35 -18.00 -19.43
C LYS A 128 -12.84 -17.12 -20.59
N GLU A 129 -13.47 -17.71 -21.61
CA GLU A 129 -14.02 -16.95 -22.73
C GLU A 129 -15.17 -16.05 -22.26
N ASP A 130 -16.12 -16.60 -21.50
CA ASP A 130 -17.25 -15.86 -20.93
C ASP A 130 -16.80 -14.72 -20.00
N LEU A 131 -15.82 -15.00 -19.12
CA LEU A 131 -15.26 -14.01 -18.20
C LEU A 131 -14.46 -12.92 -18.93
N THR A 132 -13.84 -13.25 -20.06
CA THR A 132 -13.17 -12.27 -20.92
C THR A 132 -14.18 -11.34 -21.58
N LEU A 133 -15.29 -11.88 -22.08
CA LEU A 133 -16.40 -11.07 -22.64
C LEU A 133 -17.04 -10.18 -21.56
N LEU A 134 -17.22 -10.72 -20.35
CA LEU A 134 -17.65 -9.95 -19.19
C LEU A 134 -16.68 -8.80 -18.92
N PHE A 135 -15.37 -9.04 -18.94
CA PHE A 135 -14.38 -7.97 -18.74
C PHE A 135 -14.49 -6.87 -19.81
N MET A 136 -14.76 -7.22 -21.07
CA MET A 136 -15.02 -6.22 -22.12
C MET A 136 -16.28 -5.38 -21.86
N SER A 137 -17.32 -5.93 -21.22
CA SER A 137 -18.49 -5.15 -20.77
C SER A 137 -18.15 -4.20 -19.62
N ILE A 138 -17.26 -4.64 -18.71
CA ILE A 138 -16.74 -3.81 -17.61
C ILE A 138 -15.94 -2.63 -18.19
N LEU A 139 -15.03 -2.88 -19.12
CA LEU A 139 -14.23 -1.81 -19.75
C LEU A 139 -15.09 -0.75 -20.45
N ARG A 140 -16.22 -1.16 -21.03
CA ARG A 140 -17.18 -0.24 -21.69
C ARG A 140 -18.01 0.59 -20.72
N GLY A 141 -17.94 0.32 -19.41
CA GLY A 141 -18.67 1.11 -18.42
C GLY A 141 -20.17 0.87 -18.41
N GLU A 142 -20.65 -0.27 -18.91
CA GLU A 142 -22.08 -0.57 -19.00
C GLU A 142 -22.76 -0.56 -17.62
N ARG A 143 -22.04 -1.01 -16.58
CA ARG A 143 -22.49 -1.05 -15.19
C ARG A 143 -21.34 -0.78 -14.22
N LYS A 144 -21.70 -0.42 -12.98
CA LYS A 144 -20.74 -0.32 -11.86
C LYS A 144 -20.63 -1.60 -11.03
N ARG A 145 -21.70 -2.39 -10.93
CA ARG A 145 -21.73 -3.62 -10.12
C ARG A 145 -22.00 -4.83 -11.00
N TYR A 146 -21.22 -5.89 -10.77
CA TYR A 146 -21.32 -7.16 -11.47
C TYR A 146 -21.39 -8.29 -10.45
N VAL A 147 -22.31 -9.24 -10.69
CA VAL A 147 -22.42 -10.48 -9.93
C VAL A 147 -22.35 -11.61 -10.93
N PHE A 148 -21.39 -12.50 -10.77
CA PHE A 148 -21.16 -13.61 -11.68
C PHE A 148 -20.56 -14.78 -10.94
N LYS A 149 -20.64 -15.97 -11.53
CA LYS A 149 -19.98 -17.16 -11.01
C LYS A 149 -18.67 -17.36 -11.74
N MET A 150 -17.66 -17.82 -11.03
CA MET A 150 -16.40 -18.24 -11.62
C MET A 150 -15.84 -19.42 -10.83
N SER A 151 -15.21 -20.34 -11.52
CA SER A 151 -14.39 -21.35 -10.88
C SER A 151 -12.93 -20.89 -10.75
N ILE A 152 -12.24 -21.34 -9.71
CA ILE A 152 -10.79 -21.19 -9.56
C ILE A 152 -10.18 -22.58 -9.44
N ARG A 153 -9.23 -22.89 -10.32
CA ARG A 153 -8.47 -24.15 -10.27
C ARG A 153 -7.53 -24.14 -9.07
N ASN A 154 -7.67 -25.13 -8.18
CA ASN A 154 -6.78 -25.33 -7.03
C ASN A 154 -5.48 -26.07 -7.44
N TYR A 155 -4.57 -26.29 -6.49
CA TYR A 155 -3.31 -27.01 -6.73
C TYR A 155 -3.46 -28.50 -7.11
N LYS A 156 -4.65 -29.09 -6.93
CA LYS A 156 -4.98 -30.48 -7.28
C LYS A 156 -5.72 -30.58 -8.63
N ASP A 157 -5.75 -29.51 -9.41
CA ASP A 157 -6.50 -29.40 -10.65
C ASP A 157 -8.04 -29.54 -10.49
N GLU A 158 -8.56 -29.29 -9.29
CA GLU A 158 -10.00 -29.24 -9.02
C GLU A 158 -10.50 -27.80 -9.11
N TYR A 159 -11.69 -27.61 -9.68
CA TYR A 159 -12.31 -26.30 -9.83
C TYR A 159 -13.25 -26.00 -8.66
N ILE A 160 -12.95 -24.93 -7.92
CA ILE A 160 -13.77 -24.48 -6.78
C ILE A 160 -14.64 -23.32 -7.23
N LEU A 161 -15.95 -23.43 -7.02
CA LEU A 161 -16.92 -22.46 -7.48
C LEU A 161 -17.07 -21.29 -6.49
N PHE A 162 -17.06 -20.07 -7.03
CA PHE A 162 -17.29 -18.84 -6.29
C PHE A 162 -18.35 -17.98 -6.96
N GLU A 163 -19.12 -17.27 -6.15
CA GLU A 163 -19.87 -16.08 -6.57
C GLU A 163 -19.00 -14.84 -6.36
N ALA A 164 -18.69 -14.15 -7.45
CA ALA A 164 -17.97 -12.89 -7.45
C ALA A 164 -18.95 -11.71 -7.41
N ASN A 165 -18.78 -10.85 -6.42
CA ASN A 165 -19.47 -9.56 -6.32
C ASN A 165 -18.44 -8.45 -6.54
N LEU A 166 -18.46 -7.84 -7.73
CA LEU A 166 -17.45 -6.89 -8.20
C LEU A 166 -18.03 -5.47 -8.33
N LEU A 167 -17.29 -4.48 -7.82
CA LEU A 167 -17.56 -3.06 -7.98
C LEU A 167 -16.44 -2.41 -8.81
N ALA A 168 -16.78 -1.99 -10.03
CA ALA A 168 -15.88 -1.33 -10.96
C ALA A 168 -15.72 0.17 -10.63
N LYS A 169 -14.48 0.66 -10.71
CA LYS A 169 -14.09 2.05 -10.51
C LYS A 169 -13.75 2.67 -11.87
N TYR A 170 -14.30 3.84 -12.13
CA TYR A 170 -14.06 4.59 -13.37
C TYR A 170 -13.65 6.02 -13.05
N GLU A 171 -12.78 6.56 -13.87
CA GLU A 171 -12.39 7.98 -13.86
C GLU A 171 -12.46 8.48 -15.30
N ASN A 172 -13.21 9.56 -15.55
CA ASN A 172 -13.47 10.08 -16.90
C ASN A 172 -13.97 9.00 -17.88
N ASN A 173 -14.89 8.14 -17.43
CA ASN A 173 -15.42 6.98 -18.17
C ASN A 173 -14.38 5.92 -18.55
N ILE A 174 -13.16 5.99 -18.01
CA ILE A 174 -12.12 4.99 -18.22
C ILE A 174 -12.07 4.08 -16.99
N PHE A 175 -12.09 2.76 -17.23
CA PHE A 175 -11.93 1.78 -16.17
C PHE A 175 -10.56 1.93 -15.48
N LYS A 176 -10.55 2.02 -14.15
CA LYS A 176 -9.33 2.18 -13.34
C LYS A 176 -9.02 0.97 -12.47
N GLY A 177 -9.90 -0.02 -12.45
CA GLY A 177 -9.80 -1.19 -11.60
C GLY A 177 -11.12 -1.51 -10.94
N ALA A 178 -11.12 -2.54 -10.11
CA ALA A 178 -12.31 -2.99 -9.40
C ALA A 178 -11.95 -3.53 -8.02
N THR A 179 -12.90 -3.48 -7.09
CA THR A 179 -12.79 -4.16 -5.79
C THR A 179 -13.99 -5.09 -5.66
N GLY A 180 -13.80 -6.27 -5.10
CA GLY A 180 -14.87 -7.23 -4.95
C GLY A 180 -14.64 -8.26 -3.88
N VAL A 181 -15.63 -9.14 -3.75
CA VAL A 181 -15.54 -10.32 -2.89
C VAL A 181 -15.88 -11.58 -3.67
N LEU A 182 -15.19 -12.68 -3.37
CA LEU A 182 -15.53 -14.03 -3.82
C LEU A 182 -16.11 -14.79 -2.63
N ARG A 183 -17.35 -15.23 -2.77
CA ARG A 183 -18.02 -16.12 -1.82
C ARG A 183 -18.00 -17.53 -2.36
N LYS A 184 -17.42 -18.48 -1.62
CA LYS A 184 -17.48 -19.90 -1.97
C LYS A 184 -18.93 -20.38 -1.89
N ILE A 185 -19.41 -21.08 -2.92
CA ILE A 185 -20.78 -21.62 -3.02
C ILE A 185 -20.80 -23.13 -3.27
#